data_AF-A0A1I6FDN3-F1
#
_entry.id   AF-A0A1I6FDN3-F1
#
_cell.length_a   1.000
_cell.length_b   1.000
_cell.length_c   1.000
_cell.angle_alpha   90.00
_cell.angle_beta   90.00
_cell.angle_gamma   90.00
#
_symmetry.space_group_name_H-M   'P 1'
#
loop_
_entity.id
_entity.type
_entity.pdbx_description
1 polymer ?
#
loop_
_entity_poly.entity_id
_entity_poly.type
_entity_poly.pdbx_seq_one_letter_code
_entity_poly.pdbx_strand_id
1 'polypeptide(L)'
;MRGLVKCLLAAVAVLSLAGSAVTTATAQEQPGPLTPNIIGGVDATENYSFIASMQGNSGGHFCGGALIRPTWVLTAKHCMAGEVPSGVQIRIGSNNRNSGGTVARVRRWVDHGNADTSLVELTAPVTQQPISIAPVVAAGTTVRLLGWGATTCNPGGGCGGAPTNLRQVEVPVLPDSACGTDQWVICLDNKDGKSACYGDSGGPLLVGTPGNWRLGGDTSGGPGVCGSADFYYAELQGSVHTWINSVAGPDGGPPAGNNLALNKPATGTAACNANEGPAKAVNGSVSGGVTDKWCSVAGTKSLQVDLGSSHALKKLVVRHASAGGESATFNTRDFDLAVSADGTTWTTVATVRGNTSGVTEHAIANSARHIRLTVVTGAQSGGNVARVYEFEAYA
;
A
#
# COMPACT_ATOMS: atom_id res chain seq x y z
N MET A 1 73.75 57.94 16.60
CA MET A 1 74.67 58.93 16.00
C MET A 1 75.15 58.35 14.67
N ARG A 2 75.00 59.12 13.57
CA ARG A 2 75.35 58.82 12.16
C ARG A 2 74.40 57.80 11.48
N GLY A 3 73.79 58.07 10.33
CA GLY A 3 73.93 59.17 9.37
C GLY A 3 73.64 58.60 7.98
N LEU A 4 72.72 59.24 7.25
CA LEU A 4 72.26 58.93 5.89
C LEU A 4 73.38 58.96 4.83
N VAL A 5 73.09 58.38 3.64
CA VAL A 5 73.06 59.04 2.28
C VAL A 5 73.23 57.93 1.21
N LYS A 6 72.13 57.53 0.55
CA LYS A 6 71.73 57.82 -0.85
C LYS A 6 72.76 57.46 -1.93
N CYS A 7 72.38 56.57 -2.84
CA CYS A 7 72.75 56.68 -4.26
C CYS A 7 71.57 56.26 -5.15
N LEU A 8 71.38 57.03 -6.22
CA LEU A 8 70.21 57.20 -7.07
C LEU A 8 70.34 56.39 -8.39
N LEU A 9 69.26 56.36 -9.18
CA LEU A 9 69.11 56.02 -10.62
C LEU A 9 68.80 54.53 -10.95
N ALA A 10 67.85 54.17 -11.83
CA ALA A 10 66.95 54.91 -12.71
C ALA A 10 65.68 54.09 -13.02
N ALA A 11 64.58 54.79 -13.31
CA ALA A 11 63.28 54.23 -13.69
C ALA A 11 63.16 54.00 -15.20
N VAL A 12 62.50 52.92 -15.61
CA VAL A 12 61.84 52.80 -16.91
C VAL A 12 60.40 52.38 -16.64
N ALA A 13 59.46 53.27 -16.98
CA ALA A 13 58.04 53.06 -16.89
C ALA A 13 57.53 52.37 -18.16
N VAL A 14 56.76 51.28 -18.00
CA VAL A 14 55.90 50.76 -19.08
C VAL A 14 54.47 51.09 -18.70
N LEU A 15 53.89 52.00 -19.47
CA LEU A 15 52.53 52.50 -19.36
C LEU A 15 51.63 51.56 -20.17
N SER A 16 50.79 50.75 -19.52
CA SER A 16 49.70 50.03 -20.19
C SER A 16 48.37 50.66 -19.80
N LEU A 17 47.70 51.25 -20.79
CA LEU A 17 46.37 51.83 -20.67
C LEU A 17 45.34 50.71 -20.43
N ALA A 18 44.61 50.79 -19.32
CA ALA A 18 43.40 50.02 -19.11
C ALA A 18 42.26 50.67 -19.92
N GLY A 19 41.93 50.09 -21.07
CA GLY A 19 40.72 50.40 -21.83
C GLY A 19 39.55 49.60 -21.28
N SER A 20 38.53 50.29 -20.76
CA SER A 20 37.26 49.70 -20.34
C SER A 20 36.45 49.25 -21.56
N ALA A 21 36.50 47.96 -21.90
CA ALA A 21 35.54 47.35 -22.82
C ALA A 21 34.31 46.89 -22.04
N VAL A 22 33.20 47.63 -22.21
CA VAL A 22 31.87 47.16 -21.82
C VAL A 22 31.43 46.13 -22.86
N THR A 23 31.58 44.85 -22.54
CA THR A 23 30.89 43.77 -23.26
C THR A 23 29.62 43.41 -22.49
N THR A 24 28.49 43.55 -23.17
CA THR A 24 27.16 43.16 -22.70
C THR A 24 27.16 41.68 -22.35
N ALA A 25 27.14 41.37 -21.06
CA ALA A 25 26.87 40.03 -20.59
C ALA A 25 25.42 39.69 -20.97
N THR A 26 25.25 38.77 -21.90
CA THR A 26 23.97 38.08 -22.08
C THR A 26 23.63 37.42 -20.75
N ALA A 27 22.54 37.89 -20.11
CA ALA A 27 21.99 37.25 -18.93
C ALA A 27 21.57 35.83 -19.31
N GLN A 28 22.45 34.86 -19.07
CA GLN A 28 22.07 33.46 -19.03
C GLN A 28 21.21 33.31 -17.78
N GLU A 29 19.95 32.95 -18.00
CA GLU A 29 18.98 32.66 -16.94
C GLU A 29 19.65 31.73 -15.92
N GLN A 30 19.87 32.24 -14.72
CA GLN A 30 20.40 31.45 -13.61
C GLN A 30 19.33 30.41 -13.25
N PRO A 31 19.63 29.10 -13.29
CA PRO A 31 18.76 28.14 -12.65
C PRO A 31 18.69 28.54 -11.17
N GLY A 32 17.48 28.80 -10.68
CA GLY A 32 17.25 29.16 -9.30
C GLY A 32 17.83 28.12 -8.33
N PRO A 33 17.99 28.46 -7.04
CA PRO A 33 18.55 27.55 -6.04
C PRO A 33 17.75 26.26 -6.00
N LEU A 34 18.40 25.15 -6.37
CA LEU A 34 17.79 23.82 -6.42
C LEU A 34 17.46 23.38 -5.00
N THR A 35 16.18 23.13 -4.72
CA THR A 35 15.70 22.59 -3.44
C THR A 35 15.38 21.10 -3.56
N PRO A 36 16.17 20.16 -2.98
CA PRO A 36 15.89 18.73 -3.12
C PRO A 36 15.23 18.09 -1.89
N ASN A 37 14.22 17.24 -2.15
CA ASN A 37 13.62 16.27 -1.22
C ASN A 37 13.98 14.82 -1.69
N ILE A 38 13.20 13.70 -1.49
CA ILE A 38 13.54 12.29 -1.98
C ILE A 38 14.47 12.42 -3.17
N ILE A 39 15.67 11.84 -3.15
CA ILE A 39 16.70 12.26 -4.10
C ILE A 39 16.09 12.19 -5.51
N GLY A 40 16.05 13.32 -6.23
CA GLY A 40 15.43 13.44 -7.57
C GLY A 40 13.89 13.38 -7.68
N GLY A 41 13.14 13.41 -6.57
CA GLY A 41 11.68 13.28 -6.47
C GLY A 41 10.92 14.57 -6.11
N VAL A 42 9.59 14.52 -6.18
CA VAL A 42 8.65 15.65 -5.97
C VAL A 42 7.75 15.44 -4.74
N ASP A 43 7.01 16.46 -4.30
CA ASP A 43 5.99 16.26 -3.26
C ASP A 43 4.93 15.29 -3.79
N ALA A 44 4.37 14.49 -2.89
CA ALA A 44 3.26 13.61 -3.25
C ALA A 44 2.12 14.42 -3.87
N THR A 45 1.74 14.06 -5.10
CA THR A 45 0.73 14.81 -5.88
C THR A 45 -0.70 14.37 -5.60
N GLU A 46 -0.87 13.32 -4.80
CA GLU A 46 -2.15 12.72 -4.43
C GLU A 46 -2.11 12.24 -2.98
N ASN A 47 -3.29 12.02 -2.38
CA ASN A 47 -3.40 11.47 -1.03
C ASN A 47 -3.38 9.94 -1.08
N TYR A 48 -2.51 9.33 -0.29
CA TYR A 48 -2.40 7.87 -0.21
C TYR A 48 -2.99 7.38 1.12
N SER A 49 -4.21 6.83 1.09
CA SER A 49 -4.89 6.44 2.32
C SER A 49 -4.21 5.29 3.08
N PHE A 50 -3.44 4.45 2.38
CA PHE A 50 -2.68 3.35 2.96
C PHE A 50 -1.30 3.75 3.50
N ILE A 51 -0.78 4.95 3.21
CA ILE A 51 0.58 5.31 3.59
C ILE A 51 0.74 5.30 5.10
N ALA A 52 1.81 4.69 5.61
CA ALA A 52 2.06 4.59 7.03
C ALA A 52 3.44 5.16 7.40
N SER A 53 3.46 5.96 8.46
CA SER A 53 4.68 6.47 9.10
C SER A 53 4.86 5.74 10.42
N MET A 54 5.91 4.92 10.50
CA MET A 54 6.34 4.25 11.73
C MET A 54 7.05 5.27 12.62
N GLN A 55 6.60 5.38 13.88
CA GLN A 55 7.05 6.41 14.80
C GLN A 55 7.32 5.87 16.19
N GLY A 56 8.32 6.43 16.86
CA GLY A 56 8.43 6.28 18.31
C GLY A 56 7.29 7.02 19.02
N ASN A 57 7.09 6.75 20.32
CA ASN A 57 6.04 7.38 21.13
C ASN A 57 6.05 8.92 21.16
N SER A 58 7.19 9.56 20.89
CA SER A 58 7.31 11.02 20.77
C SER A 58 6.84 11.57 19.42
N GLY A 59 6.40 10.71 18.49
CA GLY A 59 6.03 11.07 17.12
C GLY A 59 7.20 11.14 16.14
N GLY A 60 8.42 10.79 16.58
CA GLY A 60 9.60 10.75 15.72
C GLY A 60 9.52 9.63 14.70
N HIS A 61 9.45 9.99 13.41
CA HIS A 61 9.45 9.05 12.29
C HIS A 61 10.80 8.35 12.10
N PHE A 62 10.78 7.05 11.88
CA PHE A 62 11.99 6.25 11.63
C PHE A 62 11.90 5.33 10.40
N CYS A 63 10.70 4.88 10.03
CA CYS A 63 10.46 4.05 8.84
C CYS A 63 9.10 4.34 8.20
N GLY A 64 8.96 4.00 6.93
CA GLY A 64 7.69 3.94 6.19
C GLY A 64 6.97 2.60 6.35
N GLY A 65 5.79 2.51 5.74
CA GLY A 65 4.96 1.31 5.71
C GLY A 65 3.73 1.50 4.82
N ALA A 66 2.98 0.43 4.62
CA ALA A 66 1.70 0.45 3.93
C ALA A 66 0.64 -0.36 4.69
N LEU A 67 -0.54 0.22 4.89
CA LEU A 67 -1.72 -0.51 5.36
C LEU A 67 -2.16 -1.50 4.28
N ILE A 68 -2.06 -2.80 4.57
CA ILE A 68 -2.47 -3.86 3.64
C ILE A 68 -3.79 -4.53 4.06
N ARG A 69 -4.18 -4.40 5.33
CA ARG A 69 -5.50 -4.78 5.87
C ARG A 69 -5.91 -3.79 6.96
N PRO A 70 -7.18 -3.73 7.40
CA PRO A 70 -7.61 -2.78 8.44
C PRO A 70 -6.79 -2.82 9.74
N THR A 71 -6.23 -3.99 10.09
CA THR A 71 -5.39 -4.20 11.28
C THR A 71 -3.94 -4.56 10.96
N TRP A 72 -3.50 -4.52 9.69
CA TRP A 72 -2.17 -4.96 9.31
C TRP A 72 -1.45 -3.93 8.43
N VAL A 73 -0.29 -3.50 8.91
CA VAL A 73 0.65 -2.65 8.19
C VAL A 73 1.86 -3.49 7.79
N LEU A 74 2.27 -3.41 6.54
CA LEU A 74 3.49 -4.00 6.02
C LEU A 74 4.61 -2.97 6.07
N THR A 75 5.79 -3.39 6.54
CA THR A 75 7.02 -2.59 6.62
C THR A 75 8.23 -3.52 6.50
N ALA A 76 9.44 -2.97 6.55
CA ALA A 76 10.66 -3.78 6.51
C ALA A 76 10.92 -4.44 7.86
N LYS A 77 11.50 -5.65 7.86
CA LYS A 77 11.82 -6.38 9.09
C LYS A 77 12.85 -5.65 9.94
N HIS A 78 13.87 -5.07 9.32
CA HIS A 78 14.90 -4.33 10.06
C HIS A 78 14.34 -3.10 10.80
N CYS A 79 13.20 -2.55 10.38
CA CYS A 79 12.54 -1.43 11.07
C CYS A 79 11.99 -1.83 12.45
N MET A 80 11.70 -3.12 12.66
CA MET A 80 11.16 -3.63 13.92
C MET A 80 12.24 -4.20 14.85
N ALA A 81 13.49 -4.27 14.38
CA ALA A 81 14.59 -4.86 15.12
C ALA A 81 14.96 -4.00 16.35
N GLY A 82 14.87 -4.59 17.54
CA GLY A 82 15.18 -3.89 18.80
C GLY A 82 14.04 -3.02 19.34
N GLU A 83 12.94 -2.89 18.60
CA GLU A 83 11.74 -2.20 19.06
C GLU A 83 10.90 -3.08 20.00
N VAL A 84 10.01 -2.43 20.75
CA VAL A 84 8.95 -3.12 21.53
C VAL A 84 7.57 -2.57 21.13
N PRO A 85 6.49 -3.38 21.16
CA PRO A 85 5.16 -2.92 20.72
C PRO A 85 4.67 -1.62 21.37
N SER A 86 4.94 -1.44 22.67
CA SER A 86 4.57 -0.23 23.40
C SER A 86 5.43 0.99 23.05
N GLY A 87 6.58 0.81 22.40
CA GLY A 87 7.51 1.86 21.96
C GLY A 87 7.13 2.50 20.62
N VAL A 88 6.31 1.79 19.83
CA VAL A 88 5.98 2.14 18.46
C VAL A 88 4.51 2.55 18.33
N GLN A 89 4.28 3.60 17.54
CA GLN A 89 2.97 3.99 17.04
C GLN A 89 3.05 4.19 15.52
N ILE A 90 1.91 4.11 14.84
CA ILE A 90 1.86 4.22 13.38
C ILE A 90 0.86 5.29 13.00
N ARG A 91 1.29 6.33 12.26
CA ARG A 91 0.36 7.28 11.64
C ARG A 91 -0.02 6.78 10.25
N ILE A 92 -1.30 6.58 9.99
CA ILE A 92 -1.81 5.95 8.77
C ILE A 92 -2.74 6.91 8.02
N GLY A 93 -2.55 7.02 6.71
CA GLY A 93 -3.41 7.76 5.77
C GLY A 93 -3.25 9.27 5.82
N SER A 94 -2.03 9.76 5.97
CA SER A 94 -1.69 11.18 5.85
C SER A 94 -0.39 11.35 5.09
N ASN A 95 -0.35 12.31 4.16
CA ASN A 95 0.89 12.73 3.52
C ASN A 95 1.76 13.58 4.48
N ASN A 96 1.21 14.09 5.57
CA ASN A 96 1.99 14.81 6.58
C ASN A 96 2.32 13.87 7.75
N ARG A 97 3.60 13.60 8.01
CA ARG A 97 3.97 12.65 9.08
C ARG A 97 3.71 13.18 10.50
N ASN A 98 3.48 14.48 10.66
CA ASN A 98 3.23 15.13 11.95
C ASN A 98 1.73 15.39 12.24
N SER A 99 0.85 15.30 11.24
CA SER A 99 -0.57 15.65 11.40
C SER A 99 -1.50 14.86 10.46
N GLY A 100 -2.80 14.85 10.74
CA GLY A 100 -3.79 14.11 9.93
C GLY A 100 -3.71 12.59 10.04
N GLY A 101 -4.62 11.87 9.39
CA GLY A 101 -4.69 10.41 9.47
C GLY A 101 -5.03 9.89 10.88
N THR A 102 -4.80 8.59 11.09
CA THR A 102 -5.04 7.91 12.38
C THR A 102 -3.71 7.50 13.00
N VAL A 103 -3.49 7.77 14.29
CA VAL A 103 -2.37 7.20 15.04
C VAL A 103 -2.83 5.92 15.72
N ALA A 104 -2.32 4.78 15.27
CA ALA A 104 -2.66 3.46 15.76
C ALA A 104 -1.55 2.88 16.66
N ARG A 105 -1.95 2.10 17.66
CA ARG A 105 -1.04 1.36 18.55
C ARG A 105 -0.75 -0.03 18.01
N VAL A 106 0.49 -0.46 18.17
CA VAL A 106 0.99 -1.78 17.76
C VAL A 106 0.68 -2.81 18.84
N ARG A 107 0.16 -3.96 18.43
CA ARG A 107 -0.08 -5.12 19.29
C ARG A 107 1.09 -6.10 19.26
N ARG A 108 1.57 -6.41 18.06
CA ARG A 108 2.74 -7.29 17.79
C ARG A 108 3.17 -7.13 16.33
N TRP A 109 4.21 -7.86 15.93
CA TRP A 109 4.54 -8.05 14.52
C TRP A 109 4.95 -9.51 14.26
N VAL A 110 4.97 -9.86 12.97
CA VAL A 110 5.42 -11.16 12.47
C VAL A 110 6.40 -10.90 11.34
N ASP A 111 7.63 -11.35 11.53
CA ASP A 111 8.68 -11.21 10.52
C ASP A 111 8.63 -12.36 9.53
N HIS A 112 8.92 -12.06 8.26
CA HIS A 112 9.19 -13.11 7.30
C HIS A 112 10.54 -13.79 7.62
N GLY A 113 10.62 -15.09 7.32
CA GLY A 113 11.79 -15.90 7.66
C GLY A 113 13.04 -15.50 6.88
N ASN A 114 12.88 -15.13 5.60
CA ASN A 114 13.98 -14.89 4.67
C ASN A 114 14.02 -13.45 4.15
N ALA A 115 12.88 -12.96 3.65
CA ALA A 115 12.77 -11.59 3.15
C ALA A 115 12.79 -10.56 4.28
N ASP A 116 13.30 -9.36 4.00
CA ASP A 116 13.32 -8.23 4.92
C ASP A 116 11.95 -7.53 4.99
N THR A 117 10.90 -8.28 5.26
CA THR A 117 9.52 -7.80 5.37
C THR A 117 8.91 -8.24 6.69
N SER A 118 8.10 -7.38 7.31
CA SER A 118 7.36 -7.65 8.53
C SER A 118 5.93 -7.15 8.45
N LEU A 119 5.03 -7.89 9.10
CA LEU A 119 3.63 -7.55 9.25
C LEU A 119 3.38 -7.07 10.68
N VAL A 120 3.01 -5.80 10.82
CA VAL A 120 2.72 -5.16 12.10
C VAL A 120 1.21 -5.17 12.33
N GLU A 121 0.80 -5.83 13.41
CA GLU A 121 -0.59 -5.96 13.80
C GLU A 121 -1.00 -4.79 14.69
N LEU A 122 -2.08 -4.11 14.32
CA LEU A 122 -2.68 -3.04 15.10
C LEU A 122 -3.55 -3.61 16.24
N THR A 123 -3.67 -2.83 17.31
CA THR A 123 -4.57 -3.12 18.43
C THR A 123 -6.05 -3.02 18.05
N ALA A 124 -6.40 -2.22 17.04
CA ALA A 124 -7.74 -2.04 16.52
C ALA A 124 -7.70 -1.73 15.00
N PRO A 125 -8.77 -2.04 14.24
CA PRO A 125 -8.85 -1.69 12.83
C PRO A 125 -8.89 -0.17 12.63
N VAL A 126 -8.32 0.29 11.53
CA VAL A 126 -8.43 1.69 11.09
C VAL A 126 -9.40 1.84 9.91
N THR A 127 -9.93 3.03 9.71
CA THR A 127 -10.90 3.33 8.63
C THR A 127 -10.22 3.64 7.29
N GLN A 128 -8.90 3.84 7.31
CA GLN A 128 -8.08 4.04 6.14
C GLN A 128 -8.15 2.83 5.20
N GLN A 129 -8.02 3.14 3.92
CA GLN A 129 -8.19 2.24 2.81
C GLN A 129 -6.89 1.45 2.62
N PRO A 130 -6.89 0.12 2.79
CA PRO A 130 -5.69 -0.67 2.57
C PRO A 130 -5.36 -0.79 1.07
N ILE A 131 -4.08 -0.93 0.75
CA ILE A 131 -3.61 -1.22 -0.60
C ILE A 131 -3.58 -2.74 -0.85
N SER A 132 -3.95 -3.14 -2.07
CA SER A 132 -3.84 -4.54 -2.52
C SER A 132 -2.43 -4.84 -3.03
N ILE A 133 -1.95 -6.07 -2.85
CA ILE A 133 -0.61 -6.47 -3.31
C ILE A 133 -0.67 -6.75 -4.82
N ALA A 134 0.36 -6.33 -5.55
CA ALA A 134 0.50 -6.62 -6.98
C ALA A 134 0.84 -8.10 -7.19
N PRO A 135 0.26 -8.80 -8.18
CA PRO A 135 0.52 -10.22 -8.40
C PRO A 135 1.90 -10.44 -9.02
N VAL A 136 2.38 -9.47 -9.78
CA VAL A 136 3.65 -9.47 -10.50
C VAL A 136 4.16 -8.02 -10.58
N VAL A 137 5.47 -7.84 -10.45
CA VAL A 137 6.18 -6.61 -10.80
C VAL A 137 7.19 -6.96 -11.90
N ALA A 138 6.90 -6.59 -13.15
CA ALA A 138 7.73 -6.98 -14.28
C ALA A 138 8.89 -6.00 -14.50
N ALA A 139 10.05 -6.51 -14.93
CA ALA A 139 11.15 -5.69 -15.41
C ALA A 139 10.70 -4.71 -16.51
N GLY A 140 11.24 -3.48 -16.48
CA GLY A 140 10.85 -2.37 -17.35
C GLY A 140 9.60 -1.60 -16.88
N THR A 141 8.86 -2.12 -15.89
CA THR A 141 7.73 -1.38 -15.31
C THR A 141 8.23 -0.13 -14.60
N THR A 142 7.61 1.03 -14.88
CA THR A 142 7.85 2.23 -14.05
C THR A 142 7.04 2.11 -12.77
N VAL A 143 7.72 2.22 -11.63
CA VAL A 143 7.12 2.14 -10.31
C VAL A 143 7.28 3.46 -9.58
N ARG A 144 6.39 3.71 -8.62
CA ARG A 144 6.44 4.91 -7.79
C ARG A 144 6.82 4.55 -6.37
N LEU A 145 7.87 5.19 -5.87
CA LEU A 145 8.30 5.08 -4.49
C LEU A 145 7.69 6.22 -3.69
N LEU A 146 7.27 5.94 -2.45
CA LEU A 146 6.78 6.93 -1.52
C LEU A 146 7.56 6.88 -0.20
N GLY A 147 7.85 8.04 0.37
CA GLY A 147 8.42 8.09 1.72
C GLY A 147 8.75 9.48 2.23
N TRP A 148 9.31 9.50 3.43
CA TRP A 148 9.75 10.70 4.15
C TRP A 148 11.21 10.59 4.56
N GLY A 149 12.00 9.79 3.87
CA GLY A 149 13.41 9.62 4.12
C GLY A 149 14.23 10.86 3.79
N ALA A 150 15.49 10.82 4.21
CA ALA A 150 16.46 11.87 3.99
C ALA A 150 16.62 12.16 2.50
N THR A 151 16.82 13.43 2.21
CA THR A 151 16.71 13.97 0.85
C THR A 151 18.03 14.45 0.28
N THR A 152 19.00 14.53 1.18
CA THR A 152 20.37 14.95 0.95
C THR A 152 21.22 14.12 1.90
N CYS A 153 22.12 13.30 1.36
CA CYS A 153 23.12 12.59 2.15
C CYS A 153 24.45 12.76 1.44
N ASN A 154 25.39 13.44 2.08
CA ASN A 154 26.71 13.65 1.53
C ASN A 154 27.58 12.42 1.78
N PRO A 155 28.36 11.93 0.80
CA PRO A 155 29.37 10.90 1.05
C PRO A 155 30.32 11.34 2.16
N GLY A 156 30.35 10.59 3.28
CA GLY A 156 31.19 10.91 4.44
C GLY A 156 30.64 12.00 5.39
N GLY A 157 29.39 12.44 5.23
CA GLY A 157 28.73 13.42 6.11
C GLY A 157 27.32 12.99 6.54
N GLY A 158 26.74 13.71 7.51
CA GLY A 158 25.38 13.49 7.98
C GLY A 158 24.33 13.81 6.91
N CYS A 159 23.17 13.18 7.02
CA CYS A 159 22.03 13.44 6.14
C CYS A 159 21.25 14.68 6.58
N GLY A 160 20.68 15.41 5.61
CA GLY A 160 19.77 16.52 5.86
C GLY A 160 18.46 16.08 6.51
N GLY A 161 17.71 17.04 7.03
CA GLY A 161 16.44 16.79 7.70
C GLY A 161 15.43 16.13 6.79
N ALA A 162 14.87 15.01 7.26
CA ALA A 162 13.82 14.28 6.59
C ALA A 162 12.54 15.16 6.41
N PRO A 163 11.83 15.13 5.28
CA PRO A 163 10.74 16.06 4.98
C PRO A 163 9.50 15.75 5.82
N THR A 164 8.69 16.79 6.08
CA THR A 164 7.40 16.61 6.79
C THR A 164 6.30 16.12 5.84
N ASN A 165 6.30 16.60 4.61
CA ASN A 165 5.38 16.17 3.57
C ASN A 165 5.94 14.96 2.83
N LEU A 166 5.03 14.04 2.48
CA LEU A 166 5.35 12.83 1.74
C LEU A 166 5.91 13.20 0.37
N ARG A 167 6.93 12.46 -0.04
CA ARG A 167 7.59 12.63 -1.31
C ARG A 167 7.35 11.42 -2.19
N GLN A 168 7.45 11.62 -3.50
CA GLN A 168 7.33 10.56 -4.49
C GLN A 168 8.41 10.67 -5.56
N VAL A 169 8.85 9.52 -6.08
CA VAL A 169 9.73 9.44 -7.25
C VAL A 169 9.36 8.23 -8.10
N GLU A 170 9.55 8.36 -9.40
CA GLU A 170 9.33 7.28 -10.36
C GLU A 170 10.67 6.75 -10.87
N VAL A 171 10.79 5.42 -10.85
CA VAL A 171 11.99 4.67 -11.23
C VAL A 171 11.58 3.40 -11.98
N PRO A 172 12.34 2.95 -12.99
CA PRO A 172 12.04 1.72 -13.69
C PRO A 172 12.58 0.50 -12.93
N VAL A 173 11.86 -0.61 -13.03
CA VAL A 173 12.28 -1.92 -12.50
C VAL A 173 13.33 -2.52 -13.44
N LEU A 174 14.44 -2.95 -12.87
CA LEU A 174 15.49 -3.71 -13.54
C LEU A 174 15.15 -5.20 -13.55
N PRO A 175 15.71 -5.99 -14.49
CA PRO A 175 15.67 -7.44 -14.40
C PRO A 175 16.35 -7.94 -13.11
N ASP A 176 15.87 -9.04 -12.54
CA ASP A 176 16.42 -9.64 -11.31
C ASP A 176 17.94 -9.91 -11.43
N SER A 177 18.42 -10.25 -12.63
CA SER A 177 19.85 -10.45 -12.91
C SER A 177 20.72 -9.22 -12.65
N ALA A 178 20.14 -8.02 -12.57
CA ALA A 178 20.87 -6.79 -12.26
C ALA A 178 21.34 -6.71 -10.79
N CYS A 179 20.66 -7.40 -9.88
CA CYS A 179 20.94 -7.38 -8.45
C CYS A 179 21.40 -8.71 -7.86
N GLY A 180 21.45 -9.77 -8.68
CA GLY A 180 22.00 -11.07 -8.31
C GLY A 180 20.96 -12.18 -8.37
N THR A 181 21.14 -13.22 -7.55
CA THR A 181 20.28 -14.42 -7.53
C THR A 181 19.33 -14.46 -6.35
N ASP A 182 19.11 -13.34 -5.63
CA ASP A 182 18.18 -13.32 -4.50
C ASP A 182 16.74 -13.16 -5.02
N GLN A 183 15.95 -14.23 -4.90
CA GLN A 183 14.57 -14.31 -5.38
C GLN A 183 13.55 -13.54 -4.52
N TRP A 184 14.01 -12.78 -3.52
CA TRP A 184 13.15 -12.00 -2.62
C TRP A 184 13.29 -10.50 -2.83
N VAL A 185 13.89 -10.06 -3.94
CA VAL A 185 14.28 -8.68 -4.14
C VAL A 185 13.85 -8.14 -5.50
N ILE A 186 13.16 -7.00 -5.50
CA ILE A 186 12.91 -6.17 -6.67
C ILE A 186 14.03 -5.15 -6.79
N CYS A 187 14.54 -4.99 -8.00
CA CYS A 187 15.73 -4.21 -8.28
C CYS A 187 15.35 -3.02 -9.14
N LEU A 188 15.75 -1.82 -8.72
CA LEU A 188 15.34 -0.57 -9.35
C LEU A 188 16.53 0.17 -9.92
N ASP A 189 16.33 0.78 -11.08
CA ASP A 189 17.32 1.64 -11.70
C ASP A 189 17.33 2.99 -11.01
N ASN A 190 18.15 3.09 -9.97
CA ASN A 190 18.29 4.31 -9.18
C ASN A 190 19.41 5.23 -9.68
N LYS A 191 19.84 5.01 -10.93
CA LYS A 191 20.78 5.90 -11.61
C LYS A 191 20.11 7.27 -11.82
N ASP A 192 20.92 8.31 -11.97
CA ASP A 192 20.48 9.72 -12.10
C ASP A 192 19.96 10.40 -10.81
N GLY A 193 20.36 9.89 -9.65
CA GLY A 193 20.06 10.53 -8.37
C GLY A 193 18.60 10.43 -7.98
N LYS A 194 17.89 9.38 -8.43
CA LYS A 194 16.53 9.04 -8.00
C LYS A 194 16.55 7.83 -7.09
N SER A 195 16.31 7.99 -5.80
CA SER A 195 16.46 6.87 -4.86
C SER A 195 15.74 7.08 -3.53
N ALA A 196 15.34 5.96 -2.91
CA ALA A 196 15.03 5.91 -1.49
C ALA A 196 16.29 6.15 -0.65
N CYS A 197 16.10 6.59 0.58
CA CYS A 197 17.19 6.85 1.50
C CYS A 197 16.78 6.64 2.97
N TYR A 198 17.65 6.97 3.91
CA TYR A 198 17.42 6.76 5.34
C TYR A 198 16.08 7.33 5.80
N GLY A 199 15.21 6.48 6.34
CA GLY A 199 13.83 6.81 6.75
C GLY A 199 12.75 6.39 5.75
N ASP A 200 13.12 6.06 4.51
CA ASP A 200 12.19 5.45 3.55
C ASP A 200 12.01 3.95 3.74
N SER A 201 12.89 3.30 4.52
CA SER A 201 12.81 1.88 4.86
C SER A 201 11.40 1.44 5.25
N GLY A 202 10.93 0.33 4.70
CA GLY A 202 9.57 -0.18 4.81
C GLY A 202 8.51 0.57 3.99
N GLY A 203 8.88 1.70 3.36
CA GLY A 203 7.99 2.51 2.53
C GLY A 203 7.57 1.79 1.24
N PRO A 204 6.37 2.10 0.70
CA PRO A 204 5.79 1.35 -0.39
C PRO A 204 6.41 1.65 -1.75
N LEU A 205 6.64 0.60 -2.52
CA LEU A 205 6.81 0.61 -3.98
C LEU A 205 5.47 0.32 -4.63
N LEU A 206 4.98 1.27 -5.42
CA LEU A 206 3.69 1.21 -6.10
C LEU A 206 3.81 0.86 -7.57
N VAL A 207 2.93 -0.02 -8.02
CA VAL A 207 2.75 -0.41 -9.42
C VAL A 207 1.36 0.01 -9.89
N GLY A 208 1.26 0.53 -11.11
CA GLY A 208 -0.02 0.94 -11.71
C GLY A 208 -0.06 2.43 -12.03
N THR A 209 -1.25 3.03 -11.89
CA THR A 209 -1.52 4.44 -12.20
C THR A 209 -2.35 5.08 -11.08
N PRO A 210 -2.41 6.43 -11.00
CA PRO A 210 -3.28 7.12 -10.05
C PRO A 210 -4.71 6.56 -10.04
N GLY A 211 -5.20 6.23 -8.85
CA GLY A 211 -6.50 5.58 -8.64
C GLY A 211 -6.53 4.05 -8.75
N ASN A 212 -5.45 3.41 -9.25
CA ASN A 212 -5.35 1.95 -9.42
C ASN A 212 -4.01 1.39 -8.91
N TRP A 213 -3.43 2.01 -7.88
CA TRP A 213 -2.16 1.58 -7.30
C TRP A 213 -2.26 0.22 -6.61
N ARG A 214 -1.23 -0.60 -6.80
CA ARG A 214 -0.99 -1.85 -6.06
C ARG A 214 0.40 -1.83 -5.43
N LEU A 215 0.53 -2.49 -4.29
CA LEU A 215 1.80 -2.60 -3.57
C LEU A 215 2.66 -3.69 -4.21
N GLY A 216 3.77 -3.30 -4.84
CA GLY A 216 4.72 -4.24 -5.44
C GLY A 216 5.78 -4.71 -4.46
N GLY A 217 6.27 -3.81 -3.61
CA GLY A 217 7.41 -4.05 -2.72
C GLY A 217 7.42 -3.12 -1.51
N ASP A 218 8.28 -3.44 -0.54
CA ASP A 218 8.66 -2.51 0.53
C ASP A 218 10.17 -2.21 0.48
N THR A 219 10.52 -0.98 0.85
CA THR A 219 11.91 -0.49 0.77
C THR A 219 12.76 -1.20 1.80
N SER A 220 13.73 -2.03 1.39
CA SER A 220 14.53 -2.83 2.32
C SER A 220 15.92 -2.20 2.54
N GLY A 221 16.73 -2.10 1.50
CA GLY A 221 18.12 -1.68 1.66
C GLY A 221 18.78 -1.23 0.38
N GLY A 222 19.96 -0.63 0.50
CA GLY A 222 20.72 -0.13 -0.62
C GLY A 222 22.15 0.24 -0.19
N PRO A 223 22.95 0.82 -1.09
CA PRO A 223 24.30 1.26 -0.76
C PRO A 223 24.30 2.26 0.40
N GLY A 224 25.39 2.30 1.18
CA GLY A 224 25.58 3.26 2.27
C GLY A 224 25.62 4.74 1.83
N VAL A 225 25.64 5.00 0.52
CA VAL A 225 25.40 6.32 -0.09
C VAL A 225 24.17 6.21 -0.97
N CYS A 226 23.06 6.83 -0.59
CA CYS A 226 21.81 6.82 -1.35
C CYS A 226 22.02 7.36 -2.78
N GLY A 227 21.36 6.75 -3.77
CA GLY A 227 21.47 7.17 -5.18
C GLY A 227 22.82 6.91 -5.86
N SER A 228 23.73 6.15 -5.22
CA SER A 228 25.05 5.80 -5.79
C SER A 228 25.11 4.42 -6.47
N ALA A 229 24.11 3.56 -6.23
CA ALA A 229 23.96 2.24 -6.83
C ALA A 229 22.49 1.78 -6.76
N ASP A 230 22.21 0.62 -7.36
CA ASP A 230 20.89 0.00 -7.36
C ASP A 230 20.43 -0.30 -5.90
N PHE A 231 19.14 -0.06 -5.60
CA PHE A 231 18.53 -0.41 -4.31
C PHE A 231 17.78 -1.74 -4.40
N TYR A 232 17.63 -2.34 -3.23
CA TYR A 232 16.91 -3.58 -2.97
C TYR A 232 15.57 -3.27 -2.28
N TYR A 233 14.50 -3.77 -2.87
CA TYR A 233 13.15 -3.75 -2.31
C TYR A 233 12.73 -5.18 -2.05
N ALA A 234 12.08 -5.47 -0.93
CA ALA A 234 11.58 -6.82 -0.71
C ALA A 234 10.43 -7.12 -1.68
N GLU A 235 10.54 -8.24 -2.39
CA GLU A 235 9.52 -8.71 -3.33
C GLU A 235 8.35 -9.33 -2.57
N LEU A 236 7.15 -8.79 -2.76
CA LEU A 236 5.96 -9.24 -2.03
C LEU A 236 5.19 -10.36 -2.73
N GLN A 237 5.65 -10.78 -3.91
CA GLN A 237 4.99 -11.78 -4.76
C GLN A 237 5.32 -13.22 -4.31
N GLY A 238 4.69 -14.20 -4.97
CA GLY A 238 4.99 -15.62 -4.81
C GLY A 238 4.84 -16.12 -3.36
N SER A 239 5.93 -16.65 -2.80
CA SER A 239 5.89 -17.24 -1.45
C SER A 239 5.69 -16.20 -0.35
N VAL A 240 6.18 -14.97 -0.55
CA VAL A 240 5.96 -13.87 0.41
C VAL A 240 4.48 -13.50 0.43
N HIS A 241 3.83 -13.43 -0.73
CA HIS A 241 2.38 -13.19 -0.80
C HIS A 241 1.59 -14.29 -0.07
N THR A 242 2.01 -15.54 -0.26
CA THR A 242 1.42 -16.70 0.43
C THR A 242 1.56 -16.57 1.94
N TRP A 243 2.74 -16.18 2.42
CA TRP A 243 2.98 -15.92 3.84
C TRP A 243 2.12 -14.75 4.35
N ILE A 244 2.04 -13.64 3.62
CA ILE A 244 1.18 -12.51 4.00
C ILE A 244 -0.25 -12.96 4.17
N ASN A 245 -0.78 -13.74 3.23
CA ASN A 245 -2.14 -14.24 3.30
C ASN A 245 -2.35 -15.22 4.47
N SER A 246 -1.32 -16.00 4.84
CA SER A 246 -1.38 -16.90 5.99
C SER A 246 -1.41 -16.17 7.35
N VAL A 247 -0.81 -14.97 7.43
CA VAL A 247 -0.73 -14.18 8.66
C VAL A 247 -1.86 -13.15 8.76
N ALA A 248 -2.09 -12.40 7.69
CA ALA A 248 -2.99 -11.25 7.64
C ALA A 248 -4.33 -11.53 6.93
N GLY A 249 -4.52 -12.74 6.39
CA GLY A 249 -5.66 -13.09 5.54
C GLY A 249 -5.46 -12.67 4.09
N PRO A 250 -6.27 -13.20 3.14
CA PRO A 250 -6.11 -12.99 1.70
C PRO A 250 -6.25 -11.52 1.29
N ASP A 251 -5.70 -11.19 0.13
CA ASP A 251 -5.92 -9.88 -0.49
C ASP A 251 -7.40 -9.58 -0.67
N GLY A 252 -7.74 -8.33 -0.39
CA GLY A 252 -9.10 -7.98 -0.02
C GLY A 252 -9.36 -8.29 1.45
N GLY A 253 -8.58 -7.76 2.39
CA GLY A 253 -9.27 -7.23 3.59
C GLY A 253 -10.41 -6.33 3.12
N PRO A 254 -11.56 -6.24 3.83
CA PRO A 254 -12.77 -5.59 3.33
C PRO A 254 -12.37 -4.32 2.58
N PRO A 255 -12.63 -4.24 1.25
CA PRO A 255 -12.18 -3.16 0.40
C PRO A 255 -12.27 -1.86 1.16
N ALA A 256 -11.18 -1.12 1.04
CA ALA A 256 -11.22 0.31 1.04
C ALA A 256 -12.60 0.85 0.58
N GLY A 257 -13.45 1.13 1.57
CA GLY A 257 -14.75 1.77 1.49
C GLY A 257 -15.49 1.39 2.77
N ASN A 258 -16.45 2.20 3.23
CA ASN A 258 -17.28 1.81 4.36
C ASN A 258 -18.15 0.63 3.88
N ASN A 259 -17.70 -0.63 4.06
CA ASN A 259 -18.49 -1.81 3.68
C ASN A 259 -19.85 -1.67 4.34
N LEU A 260 -20.85 -1.32 3.53
CA LEU A 260 -22.16 -0.93 4.01
C LEU A 260 -22.90 -2.12 4.59
N ALA A 261 -22.50 -3.34 4.23
CA ALA A 261 -23.04 -4.59 4.75
C ALA A 261 -22.41 -5.00 6.09
N LEU A 262 -21.27 -4.41 6.49
CA LEU A 262 -20.55 -4.82 7.70
C LEU A 262 -21.42 -4.71 8.95
N ASN A 263 -21.54 -5.82 9.68
CA ASN A 263 -22.35 -6.01 10.88
C ASN A 263 -23.83 -5.63 10.71
N LYS A 264 -24.34 -5.65 9.47
CA LYS A 264 -25.74 -5.36 9.19
C LYS A 264 -26.63 -6.58 9.41
N PRO A 265 -27.94 -6.36 9.65
CA PRO A 265 -28.91 -7.44 9.69
C PRO A 265 -28.87 -8.24 8.37
N ALA A 266 -28.51 -9.51 8.48
CA ALA A 266 -28.51 -10.46 7.38
C ALA A 266 -29.52 -11.57 7.66
N THR A 267 -30.30 -11.93 6.65
CA THR A 267 -31.22 -13.06 6.69
C THR A 267 -30.99 -13.96 5.48
N GLY A 268 -31.41 -15.21 5.56
CA GLY A 268 -31.19 -16.15 4.48
C GLY A 268 -31.88 -17.47 4.73
N THR A 269 -31.71 -18.37 3.79
CA THR A 269 -32.24 -19.74 3.87
C THR A 269 -31.58 -20.51 5.01
N ALA A 270 -32.22 -21.60 5.46
CA ALA A 270 -31.76 -22.42 6.57
C ALA A 270 -30.25 -22.75 6.49
N ALA A 271 -29.54 -22.45 7.58
CA ALA A 271 -28.11 -22.65 7.67
C ALA A 271 -27.76 -24.14 7.79
N CYS A 272 -26.56 -24.54 7.35
CA CYS A 272 -26.06 -25.90 7.51
C CYS A 272 -25.96 -26.31 9.00
N ASN A 273 -25.64 -25.37 9.89
CA ASN A 273 -25.73 -25.53 11.34
C ASN A 273 -25.88 -24.16 12.05
N ALA A 274 -26.02 -24.18 13.38
CA ALA A 274 -26.28 -22.99 14.19
C ALA A 274 -25.17 -21.92 14.15
N ASN A 275 -23.93 -22.30 13.83
CA ASN A 275 -22.77 -21.39 13.81
C ASN A 275 -22.47 -20.82 12.42
N GLU A 276 -23.18 -21.25 11.38
CA GLU A 276 -22.95 -20.88 9.98
C GLU A 276 -24.11 -20.05 9.39
N GLY A 277 -24.70 -19.20 10.24
CA GLY A 277 -25.84 -18.35 9.88
C GLY A 277 -25.46 -17.16 8.99
N PRO A 278 -26.46 -16.46 8.41
CA PRO A 278 -26.27 -15.29 7.54
C PRO A 278 -25.35 -14.20 8.10
N ALA A 279 -25.37 -13.98 9.42
CA ALA A 279 -24.52 -12.99 10.09
C ALA A 279 -23.01 -13.24 9.92
N LYS A 280 -22.60 -14.48 9.62
CA LYS A 280 -21.22 -14.83 9.32
C LYS A 280 -20.72 -14.27 8.00
N ALA A 281 -21.62 -14.04 7.05
CA ALA A 281 -21.26 -13.51 5.74
C ALA A 281 -21.20 -11.98 5.69
N VAL A 282 -21.23 -11.30 6.83
CA VAL A 282 -21.22 -9.84 6.93
C VAL A 282 -20.45 -9.34 8.15
N ASN A 283 -19.63 -10.19 8.77
CA ASN A 283 -18.93 -9.85 10.01
C ASN A 283 -17.55 -9.22 9.76
N GLY A 284 -17.14 -9.08 8.50
CA GLY A 284 -15.86 -8.52 8.10
C GLY A 284 -14.68 -9.46 8.32
N SER A 285 -14.93 -10.75 8.52
CA SER A 285 -13.92 -11.76 8.81
C SER A 285 -14.00 -12.91 7.80
N VAL A 286 -12.83 -13.29 7.29
CA VAL A 286 -12.65 -14.55 6.55
C VAL A 286 -11.65 -15.48 7.24
N SER A 287 -11.17 -15.10 8.43
CA SER A 287 -10.07 -15.75 9.12
C SER A 287 -10.52 -16.58 10.33
N GLY A 288 -11.82 -16.64 10.64
CA GLY A 288 -12.38 -17.47 11.72
C GLY A 288 -12.43 -18.97 11.41
N GLY A 289 -11.65 -19.44 10.42
CA GLY A 289 -11.60 -20.82 9.97
C GLY A 289 -12.89 -21.28 9.29
N VAL A 290 -13.03 -22.61 9.13
CA VAL A 290 -14.13 -23.21 8.36
C VAL A 290 -15.53 -22.93 8.91
N THR A 291 -15.67 -22.34 10.10
CA THR A 291 -16.98 -21.99 10.69
C THR A 291 -17.39 -20.53 10.45
N ASP A 292 -16.54 -19.72 9.84
CA ASP A 292 -16.76 -18.29 9.66
C ASP A 292 -17.41 -17.96 8.32
N LYS A 293 -18.49 -18.69 8.01
CA LYS A 293 -19.20 -18.56 6.74
C LYS A 293 -20.69 -18.73 6.94
N TRP A 294 -21.47 -18.11 6.06
CA TRP A 294 -22.82 -18.57 5.82
C TRP A 294 -22.77 -19.85 4.97
N CYS A 295 -23.42 -20.91 5.46
CA CYS A 295 -23.56 -22.18 4.75
C CYS A 295 -25.04 -22.52 4.55
N SER A 296 -25.43 -22.99 3.37
CA SER A 296 -26.79 -23.50 3.14
C SER A 296 -26.85 -24.69 2.18
N VAL A 297 -27.61 -25.71 2.58
CA VAL A 297 -27.98 -26.89 1.77
C VAL A 297 -29.40 -26.81 1.22
N ALA A 298 -30.13 -25.72 1.48
CA ALA A 298 -31.53 -25.57 1.05
C ALA A 298 -31.70 -25.64 -0.48
N GLY A 299 -32.87 -26.07 -0.96
CA GLY A 299 -33.14 -26.20 -2.40
C GLY A 299 -32.93 -24.88 -3.16
N THR A 300 -33.48 -23.79 -2.63
CA THR A 300 -33.08 -22.42 -2.98
C THR A 300 -32.13 -21.92 -1.89
N LYS A 301 -31.00 -21.32 -2.29
CA LYS A 301 -30.00 -20.77 -1.37
C LYS A 301 -29.95 -19.27 -1.56
N SER A 302 -30.39 -18.52 -0.56
CA SER A 302 -30.41 -17.07 -0.64
C SER A 302 -29.93 -16.44 0.65
N LEU A 303 -29.16 -15.37 0.50
CA LEU A 303 -28.63 -14.52 1.55
C LEU A 303 -28.98 -13.08 1.17
N GLN A 304 -29.56 -12.33 2.10
CA GLN A 304 -29.89 -10.92 1.92
C GLN A 304 -29.39 -10.10 3.10
N VAL A 305 -29.07 -8.83 2.85
CA VAL A 305 -28.57 -7.88 3.84
C VAL A 305 -29.37 -6.59 3.76
N ASP A 306 -29.81 -6.07 4.90
CA ASP A 306 -30.41 -4.74 5.05
C ASP A 306 -29.32 -3.72 5.44
N LEU A 307 -28.97 -2.82 4.52
CA LEU A 307 -27.95 -1.79 4.74
C LEU A 307 -28.40 -0.71 5.74
N GLY A 308 -29.70 -0.66 6.06
CA GLY A 308 -30.33 0.26 7.01
C GLY A 308 -30.89 1.54 6.37
N SER A 309 -30.32 1.97 5.24
CA SER A 309 -30.79 3.09 4.43
C SER A 309 -30.48 2.86 2.96
N SER A 310 -31.09 3.65 2.07
CA SER A 310 -30.74 3.61 0.64
C SER A 310 -29.37 4.26 0.40
N HIS A 311 -28.51 3.59 -0.36
CA HIS A 311 -27.18 4.06 -0.74
C HIS A 311 -27.00 3.97 -2.26
N ALA A 312 -26.27 4.91 -2.86
CA ALA A 312 -25.80 4.81 -4.22
C ALA A 312 -24.66 3.79 -4.30
N LEU A 313 -24.98 2.53 -4.60
CA LEU A 313 -24.02 1.44 -4.63
C LEU A 313 -23.22 1.46 -5.93
N LYS A 314 -21.90 1.27 -5.79
CA LYS A 314 -20.93 1.18 -6.87
C LYS A 314 -20.39 -0.23 -7.08
N LYS A 315 -20.38 -1.05 -6.02
CA LYS A 315 -19.75 -2.37 -6.07
C LYS A 315 -20.38 -3.35 -5.09
N LEU A 316 -20.54 -4.60 -5.53
CA LEU A 316 -20.82 -5.75 -4.67
C LEU A 316 -19.63 -6.72 -4.72
N VAL A 317 -19.29 -7.31 -3.58
CA VAL A 317 -18.20 -8.30 -3.48
C VAL A 317 -18.73 -9.54 -2.79
N VAL A 318 -18.39 -10.72 -3.33
CA VAL A 318 -18.67 -12.01 -2.70
C VAL A 318 -17.36 -12.73 -2.45
N ARG A 319 -17.12 -13.14 -1.20
CA ARG A 319 -16.01 -14.00 -0.81
C ARG A 319 -16.49 -15.42 -0.66
N HIS A 320 -15.92 -16.29 -1.47
CA HIS A 320 -16.27 -17.71 -1.59
C HIS A 320 -15.41 -18.56 -0.66
N ALA A 321 -15.61 -19.87 -0.70
CA ALA A 321 -14.97 -20.83 0.20
C ALA A 321 -13.44 -20.63 0.32
N SER A 322 -12.73 -20.49 -0.79
CA SER A 322 -11.26 -20.35 -0.76
C SER A 322 -10.75 -19.01 -0.28
N ALA A 323 -11.60 -17.97 -0.21
CA ALA A 323 -11.23 -16.75 0.51
C ALA A 323 -11.21 -16.97 2.03
N GLY A 324 -11.93 -17.96 2.53
CA GLY A 324 -11.88 -18.39 3.93
C GLY A 324 -10.88 -19.50 4.24
N GLY A 325 -10.03 -19.87 3.27
CA GLY A 325 -9.05 -20.95 3.41
C GLY A 325 -9.58 -22.36 3.14
N GLU A 326 -10.82 -22.53 2.67
CA GLU A 326 -11.31 -23.83 2.19
C GLU A 326 -10.80 -24.16 0.77
N SER A 327 -10.99 -25.40 0.33
CA SER A 327 -10.66 -25.81 -1.04
C SER A 327 -11.38 -24.94 -2.08
N ALA A 328 -10.67 -24.52 -3.13
CA ALA A 328 -11.25 -23.79 -4.27
C ALA A 328 -12.33 -24.59 -5.02
N THR A 329 -12.35 -25.92 -4.89
CA THR A 329 -13.45 -26.75 -5.42
C THR A 329 -14.80 -26.46 -4.78
N PHE A 330 -14.80 -25.81 -3.60
CA PHE A 330 -16.00 -25.37 -2.90
C PHE A 330 -16.40 -23.92 -3.18
N ASN A 331 -15.70 -23.21 -4.08
CA ASN A 331 -16.11 -21.87 -4.49
C ASN A 331 -17.49 -21.92 -5.16
N THR A 332 -18.35 -20.96 -4.81
CA THR A 332 -19.67 -20.81 -5.42
C THR A 332 -19.52 -20.63 -6.92
N ARG A 333 -20.06 -21.57 -7.69
CA ARG A 333 -19.88 -21.64 -9.14
C ARG A 333 -20.85 -20.72 -9.88
N ASP A 334 -22.14 -20.82 -9.53
CA ASP A 334 -23.20 -20.08 -10.22
C ASP A 334 -24.05 -19.33 -9.20
N PHE A 335 -24.24 -18.03 -9.41
CA PHE A 335 -25.04 -17.20 -8.53
C PHE A 335 -25.52 -15.93 -9.22
N ASP A 336 -26.58 -15.33 -8.67
CA ASP A 336 -27.13 -14.05 -9.08
C ASP A 336 -27.05 -13.04 -7.94
N LEU A 337 -26.76 -11.79 -8.28
CA LEU A 337 -26.78 -10.66 -7.36
C LEU A 337 -27.95 -9.76 -7.72
N ALA A 338 -28.69 -9.33 -6.70
CA ALA A 338 -29.82 -8.42 -6.86
C ALA A 338 -29.79 -7.31 -5.81
N VAL A 339 -30.42 -6.19 -6.14
CA VAL A 339 -30.60 -5.05 -5.24
C VAL A 339 -32.08 -4.70 -5.11
N SER A 340 -32.45 -4.06 -4.01
CA SER A 340 -33.82 -3.66 -3.74
C SER A 340 -33.91 -2.42 -2.83
N ALA A 341 -34.95 -1.62 -3.04
CA ALA A 341 -35.26 -0.47 -2.17
C ALA A 341 -36.12 -0.86 -0.95
N ASP A 342 -36.94 -1.90 -1.07
CA ASP A 342 -38.00 -2.30 -0.13
C ASP A 342 -37.77 -3.69 0.52
N GLY A 343 -36.82 -4.47 -0.01
CA GLY A 343 -36.53 -5.83 0.43
C GLY A 343 -37.47 -6.88 -0.18
N THR A 344 -38.43 -6.47 -1.03
CA THR A 344 -39.46 -7.34 -1.62
C THR A 344 -39.39 -7.38 -3.15
N THR A 345 -39.14 -6.24 -3.78
CA THR A 345 -39.02 -6.10 -5.23
C THR A 345 -37.54 -6.04 -5.61
N TRP A 346 -37.08 -6.97 -6.44
CA TRP A 346 -35.65 -7.17 -6.69
C TRP A 346 -35.27 -6.94 -8.14
N THR A 347 -34.19 -6.19 -8.35
CA THR A 347 -33.55 -6.01 -9.65
C THR A 347 -32.24 -6.79 -9.67
N THR A 348 -32.10 -7.77 -10.57
CA THR A 348 -30.83 -8.47 -10.78
C THR A 348 -29.82 -7.52 -11.40
N VAL A 349 -28.65 -7.41 -10.78
CA VAL A 349 -27.54 -6.53 -11.20
C VAL A 349 -26.32 -7.31 -11.69
N ALA A 350 -26.21 -8.59 -11.36
CA ALA A 350 -25.18 -9.47 -11.93
C ALA A 350 -25.66 -10.93 -11.98
N THR A 351 -25.23 -11.64 -13.01
CA THR A 351 -25.49 -13.06 -13.25
C THR A 351 -24.16 -13.74 -13.52
N VAL A 352 -23.70 -14.58 -12.60
CA VAL A 352 -22.38 -15.21 -12.66
C VAL A 352 -22.53 -16.71 -12.84
N ARG A 353 -21.84 -17.27 -13.84
CA ARG A 353 -21.85 -18.70 -14.14
C ARG A 353 -20.42 -19.20 -14.33
N GLY A 354 -20.11 -20.38 -13.80
CA GLY A 354 -18.80 -21.00 -13.92
C GLY A 354 -17.68 -20.30 -13.15
N ASN A 355 -18.00 -19.55 -12.08
CA ASN A 355 -16.98 -18.90 -11.26
C ASN A 355 -16.04 -19.92 -10.62
N THR A 356 -14.73 -19.70 -10.73
CA THR A 356 -13.68 -20.47 -10.03
C THR A 356 -12.95 -19.64 -8.98
N SER A 357 -13.13 -18.32 -8.97
CA SER A 357 -12.40 -17.39 -8.10
C SER A 357 -12.89 -17.45 -6.65
N GLY A 358 -11.95 -17.29 -5.73
CA GLY A 358 -12.23 -17.17 -4.29
C GLY A 358 -12.90 -15.85 -3.89
N VAL A 359 -12.75 -14.81 -4.72
CA VAL A 359 -13.41 -13.51 -4.55
C VAL A 359 -13.93 -13.06 -5.91
N THR A 360 -15.15 -12.53 -5.94
CA THR A 360 -15.72 -11.92 -7.16
C THR A 360 -16.22 -10.52 -6.84
N GLU A 361 -15.88 -9.57 -7.70
CA GLU A 361 -16.29 -8.16 -7.61
C GLU A 361 -17.17 -7.78 -8.78
N HIS A 362 -18.21 -6.99 -8.52
CA HIS A 362 -19.22 -6.61 -9.51
C HIS A 362 -19.50 -5.13 -9.42
N ALA A 363 -19.08 -4.37 -10.43
CA ALA A 363 -19.41 -2.95 -10.53
C ALA A 363 -20.90 -2.79 -10.86
N ILE A 364 -21.58 -1.92 -10.11
CA ILE A 364 -23.01 -1.61 -10.27
C ILE A 364 -23.23 -0.10 -10.16
N ALA A 365 -24.40 0.39 -10.55
CA ALA A 365 -24.73 1.80 -10.50
C ALA A 365 -26.20 1.97 -10.08
N ASN A 366 -26.52 1.51 -8.88
CA ASN A 366 -27.89 1.39 -8.40
C ASN A 366 -28.04 1.99 -7.00
N SER A 367 -29.15 2.70 -6.75
CA SER A 367 -29.50 3.09 -5.40
C SER A 367 -30.35 2.00 -4.74
N ALA A 368 -29.92 1.49 -3.58
CA ALA A 368 -30.61 0.42 -2.89
C ALA A 368 -30.35 0.41 -1.39
N ARG A 369 -31.32 -0.14 -0.64
CA ARG A 369 -31.21 -0.42 0.80
C ARG A 369 -30.88 -1.88 1.07
N HIS A 370 -31.28 -2.77 0.18
CA HIS A 370 -31.11 -4.21 0.36
C HIS A 370 -30.29 -4.79 -0.79
N ILE A 371 -29.44 -5.75 -0.47
CA ILE A 371 -28.69 -6.57 -1.42
C ILE A 371 -29.04 -8.04 -1.20
N ARG A 372 -29.01 -8.84 -2.26
CA ARG A 372 -29.27 -10.28 -2.20
C ARG A 372 -28.33 -11.05 -3.11
N LEU A 373 -27.84 -12.16 -2.56
CA LEU A 373 -27.13 -13.21 -3.26
C LEU A 373 -28.06 -14.44 -3.36
N THR A 374 -28.24 -14.96 -4.57
CA THR A 374 -28.94 -16.22 -4.81
C THR A 374 -27.96 -17.21 -5.42
N VAL A 375 -27.65 -18.29 -4.70
CA VAL A 375 -26.75 -19.33 -5.18
C VAL A 375 -27.54 -20.37 -5.98
N VAL A 376 -27.14 -20.55 -7.24
CA VAL A 376 -27.70 -21.54 -8.17
C VAL A 376 -26.91 -22.86 -8.04
N THR A 377 -25.58 -22.77 -8.12
CA THR A 377 -24.66 -23.91 -8.00
C THR A 377 -23.55 -23.58 -7.01
N GLY A 378 -23.55 -24.24 -5.86
CA GLY A 378 -22.68 -23.90 -4.72
C GLY A 378 -21.22 -24.35 -4.78
N ALA A 379 -20.84 -25.27 -5.68
CA ALA A 379 -19.46 -25.76 -5.78
C ALA A 379 -19.09 -26.18 -7.21
N GLN A 380 -17.79 -26.42 -7.45
CA GLN A 380 -17.27 -26.81 -8.76
C GLN A 380 -17.65 -28.23 -9.16
N SER A 381 -17.63 -29.17 -8.20
CA SER A 381 -17.88 -30.60 -8.41
C SER A 381 -18.77 -31.19 -7.30
N GLY A 382 -19.87 -31.84 -7.70
CA GLY A 382 -20.61 -32.84 -6.92
C GLY A 382 -21.44 -32.37 -5.71
N GLY A 383 -21.26 -31.14 -5.20
CA GLY A 383 -22.00 -30.63 -4.04
C GLY A 383 -22.70 -29.31 -4.30
N ASN A 384 -24.03 -29.25 -4.13
CA ASN A 384 -24.76 -27.98 -4.20
C ASN A 384 -24.93 -27.38 -2.80
N VAL A 385 -23.85 -26.88 -2.22
CA VAL A 385 -23.84 -26.24 -0.89
C VAL A 385 -23.28 -24.82 -1.04
N ALA A 386 -24.03 -23.81 -0.60
CA ALA A 386 -23.52 -22.44 -0.57
C ALA A 386 -22.52 -22.30 0.57
N ARG A 387 -21.37 -21.67 0.30
CA ARG A 387 -20.35 -21.31 1.28
C ARG A 387 -19.86 -19.90 0.98
N VAL A 388 -20.34 -18.94 1.75
CA VAL A 388 -20.06 -17.52 1.56
C VAL A 388 -19.45 -16.97 2.83
N TYR A 389 -18.21 -16.51 2.74
CA TYR A 389 -17.47 -15.93 3.86
C TYR A 389 -17.83 -14.47 4.05
N GLU A 390 -18.04 -13.71 2.97
CA GLU A 390 -18.52 -12.33 3.05
C GLU A 390 -19.37 -11.98 1.83
N PHE A 391 -20.39 -11.15 2.04
CA PHE A 391 -21.20 -10.50 1.03
C PHE A 391 -21.26 -9.00 1.33
N GLU A 392 -20.48 -8.24 0.56
CA GLU A 392 -20.11 -6.86 0.87
C GLU A 392 -20.74 -5.89 -0.14
N ALA A 393 -20.99 -4.65 0.29
CA ALA A 393 -21.49 -3.57 -0.57
C ALA A 393 -20.74 -2.25 -0.34
N TYR A 394 -20.45 -1.55 -1.43
CA TYR A 394 -19.67 -0.30 -1.44
C TYR A 394 -20.35 0.77 -2.28
N ALA A 395 -20.18 2.04 -1.89
CA ALA A 395 -20.75 3.23 -2.51
C ALA A 395 -19.71 4.13 -3.20
#